data_AF-A0AAW4FW45-F1
#
_entry.id   AF-A0AAW4FW45-F1
#
_cell.length_a   1.000
_cell.length_b   1.000
_cell.length_c   1.000
_cell.angle_alpha   90.00
_cell.angle_beta   90.00
_cell.angle_gamma   90.00
#
_symmetry.space_group_name_H-M   'P 1'
#
loop_
_entity.id
_entity.type
_entity.pdbx_description
1 polymer ?
#
loop_
_entity_poly.entity_id
_entity_poly.type
_entity_poly.pdbx_seq_one_letter_code
_entity_poly.pdbx_strand_id
1 'polypeptide(L)'
;MTTLHEPMKLLVVLREPVLFDPYNPLTAVDIVVMMIWPAFRQQGFLPSLARHSRIFANNKLLERLRSARNEADVIAALAGHKRGTPAMRSGVARDLIS
;
A
#
# COMPACT_ATOMS: atom_id res chain seq x y z
N MET A 1 16.28 3.99 21.46
CA MET A 1 15.94 3.55 20.09
C MET A 1 14.58 2.89 20.16
N THR A 2 13.57 3.42 19.47
CA THR A 2 12.20 2.88 19.51
C THR A 2 12.10 1.64 18.63
N THR A 3 11.97 0.47 19.23
CA THR A 3 11.77 -0.79 18.52
C THR A 3 10.34 -0.85 17.98
N LEU A 4 10.17 -1.11 16.68
CA LEU A 4 8.85 -1.28 16.08
C LEU A 4 8.30 -2.65 16.49
N HIS A 5 7.19 -2.68 17.23
CA HIS A 5 6.59 -3.94 17.68
C HIS A 5 5.60 -4.56 16.68
N GLU A 6 5.01 -3.75 15.81
CA GLU A 6 4.04 -4.18 14.79
C GLU A 6 4.39 -3.61 13.41
N PRO A 7 4.09 -4.32 12.31
CA PRO A 7 4.27 -3.78 10.97
C PRO A 7 3.56 -2.44 10.77
N MET A 8 4.29 -1.47 10.22
CA MET A 8 3.75 -0.16 9.86
C MET A 8 3.71 -0.02 8.34
N LYS A 9 2.69 0.69 7.85
CA LYS A 9 2.55 1.01 6.43
C LYS A 9 2.34 2.50 6.27
N LEU A 10 3.02 3.08 5.29
CA LEU A 10 2.88 4.47 4.91
C LEU A 10 2.56 4.53 3.42
N LEU A 11 1.53 5.31 3.08
CA LEU A 11 1.23 5.70 1.72
C LEU A 11 1.43 7.20 1.62
N VAL A 12 2.31 7.63 0.72
CA VAL A 12 2.55 9.03 0.42
C VAL A 12 2.15 9.27 -1.02
N VAL A 13 1.30 10.27 -1.24
CA VAL A 13 1.00 10.80 -2.56
C VAL A 13 1.68 12.17 -2.63
N LEU A 14 2.67 12.30 -3.49
CA LEU A 14 3.41 13.54 -3.70
C LEU A 14 2.57 14.48 -4.56
N ARG A 15 2.58 15.78 -4.22
CA ARG A 15 1.93 16.80 -5.05
C ARG A 15 2.63 16.99 -6.39
N GLU A 16 3.95 16.81 -6.39
CA GLU A 16 4.80 16.90 -7.56
C GLU A 16 5.62 15.61 -7.68
N PRO A 17 5.62 14.95 -8.85
CA PRO A 17 6.43 13.76 -9.08
C PRO A 17 7.93 14.07 -8.94
N VAL A 18 8.68 13.15 -8.32
CA VAL A 18 10.14 13.30 -8.16
C VAL A 18 10.88 12.26 -9.00
N LEU A 19 12.01 12.65 -9.59
CA LEU A 19 12.93 11.71 -10.20
C LEU A 19 13.64 10.93 -9.10
N PHE A 20 13.25 9.67 -8.92
CA PHE A 20 13.75 8.86 -7.81
C PHE A 20 14.96 8.01 -8.20
N ASP A 21 15.00 7.52 -9.44
CA ASP A 21 16.06 6.63 -9.92
C ASP A 21 16.95 7.36 -10.95
N PRO A 22 18.23 7.64 -10.62
CA PRO A 22 19.17 8.27 -11.55
C PRO A 22 19.50 7.39 -12.77
N TYR A 23 19.28 6.08 -12.67
CA TYR A 23 19.46 5.13 -13.77
C TYR A 23 18.17 4.92 -14.60
N ASN A 24 17.03 5.43 -14.12
CA ASN A 24 15.76 5.46 -14.85
C ASN A 24 15.09 6.85 -14.75
N PRO A 25 15.66 7.86 -15.41
CA PRO A 25 15.18 9.24 -15.34
C PRO A 25 13.82 9.44 -16.03
N LEU A 26 13.31 8.44 -16.75
CA LEU A 26 12.01 8.51 -17.42
C LEU A 26 10.83 8.22 -16.47
N THR A 27 11.11 7.71 -15.26
CA THR A 27 10.07 7.29 -14.32
C THR A 27 10.06 8.22 -13.10
N ALA A 28 9.28 9.29 -13.20
CA ALA A 28 8.98 10.12 -12.04
C ALA A 28 8.04 9.37 -11.08
N VAL A 29 8.36 9.42 -9.79
CA VAL A 29 7.60 8.77 -8.72
C VAL A 29 6.72 9.80 -8.04
N ASP A 30 5.42 9.55 -8.00
CA ASP A 30 4.42 10.40 -7.36
C ASP A 30 3.64 9.69 -6.25
N ILE A 31 3.76 8.36 -6.16
CA ILE A 31 3.16 7.55 -5.11
C ILE A 31 4.25 6.67 -4.49
N VAL A 32 4.41 6.75 -3.18
CA VAL A 32 5.35 5.94 -2.40
C VAL A 32 4.57 5.08 -1.42
N VAL A 33 4.84 3.78 -1.45
CA VAL A 33 4.30 2.81 -0.48
C VAL A 33 5.48 2.24 0.30
N MET A 34 5.53 2.54 1.58
CA MET A 34 6.56 2.02 2.47
C MET A 34 5.94 1.05 3.46
N MET A 35 6.58 -0.10 3.65
CA MET A 35 6.25 -1.03 4.70
C MET A 35 7.46 -1.20 5.61
N ILE A 36 7.30 -0.87 6.87
CA ILE A 36 8.31 -1.03 7.91
C ILE A 36 7.94 -2.26 8.72
N TRP A 37 8.92 -3.14 8.95
CA TRP A 37 8.67 -4.45 9.57
C TRP A 37 9.51 -4.64 10.83
N PRO A 38 8.97 -5.23 11.91
CA PRO A 38 9.73 -5.52 13.12
C PRO A 38 10.91 -6.44 12.84
N ALA A 39 12.13 -6.02 13.24
CA ALA A 39 13.35 -6.80 13.03
C ALA A 39 13.25 -8.22 13.63
N PHE A 40 12.63 -8.33 14.81
CA PHE A 40 12.48 -9.58 15.56
C PHE A 40 11.39 -10.52 15.01
N ARG A 41 10.61 -10.11 14.00
CA ARG A 41 9.49 -10.89 13.47
C ARG A 41 9.33 -10.71 11.96
N GLN A 42 10.16 -11.38 11.17
CA GLN A 42 10.13 -11.27 9.69
C GLN A 42 9.03 -12.11 9.01
N GLN A 43 8.41 -13.04 9.73
CA GLN A 43 7.36 -13.89 9.17
C GLN A 43 6.20 -13.04 8.66
N GLY A 44 5.78 -13.30 7.41
CA GLY A 44 4.68 -12.56 6.77
C GLY A 44 5.08 -11.29 6.02
N PHE A 45 6.34 -10.83 6.10
CA PHE A 45 6.81 -9.64 5.37
C PHE A 45 6.63 -9.79 3.85
N LEU A 46 7.27 -10.80 3.23
CA LEU A 46 7.21 -11.01 1.79
C LEU A 46 5.79 -11.29 1.27
N PRO A 47 4.96 -12.14 1.92
CA PRO A 47 3.56 -12.29 1.55
C PRO A 47 2.77 -10.98 1.61
N SER A 48 2.99 -10.18 2.66
CA SER A 48 2.37 -8.85 2.78
C SER A 48 2.85 -7.94 1.64
N LEU A 49 4.15 -7.90 1.34
CA LEU A 49 4.72 -7.07 0.27
C LEU A 49 4.12 -7.44 -1.07
N ALA A 50 4.15 -8.72 -1.43
CA ALA A 50 3.58 -9.21 -2.67
C ALA A 50 2.09 -8.89 -2.81
N ARG A 51 1.33 -8.93 -1.70
CA ARG A 51 -0.08 -8.53 -1.71
C ARG A 51 -0.25 -7.04 -2.00
N HIS A 52 0.51 -6.16 -1.36
CA HIS A 52 0.40 -4.71 -1.59
C HIS A 52 0.95 -4.32 -2.96
N SER A 53 2.05 -4.90 -3.42
CA SER A 53 2.57 -4.68 -4.78
C SER A 53 1.50 -4.97 -5.86
N ARG A 54 0.71 -6.05 -5.70
CA ARG A 54 -0.41 -6.35 -6.62
C ARG A 54 -1.54 -5.32 -6.57
N ILE A 55 -1.87 -4.82 -5.38
CA ILE A 55 -2.88 -3.76 -5.23
C ILE A 55 -2.44 -2.50 -5.98
N PHE A 56 -1.19 -2.08 -5.79
CA PHE A 56 -0.65 -0.87 -6.40
C PHE A 56 -0.20 -1.04 -7.85
N ALA A 57 -0.19 -2.26 -8.40
CA ALA A 57 -0.06 -2.49 -9.84
C ALA A 57 -1.34 -2.13 -10.63
N ASN A 58 -2.44 -1.78 -9.96
CA ASN A 58 -3.70 -1.40 -10.61
C ASN A 58 -3.71 0.09 -11.00
N ASN A 59 -3.59 0.37 -12.31
CA ASN A 59 -3.58 1.74 -12.83
C ASN A 59 -4.81 2.57 -12.43
N LYS A 60 -6.02 1.98 -12.39
CA LYS A 60 -7.23 2.71 -11.97
C LYS A 60 -7.18 3.12 -10.51
N LEU A 61 -6.56 2.31 -9.64
CA LEU A 61 -6.33 2.70 -8.25
C LEU A 61 -5.32 3.85 -8.18
N LEU A 62 -4.20 3.75 -8.92
CA LEU A 62 -3.17 4.79 -8.93
C LEU A 62 -3.72 6.14 -9.43
N GLU A 63 -4.52 6.14 -10.49
CA GLU A 63 -5.20 7.36 -11.00
C GLU A 63 -6.10 7.99 -9.93
N ARG A 64 -6.88 7.18 -9.21
CA ARG A 64 -7.74 7.68 -8.13
C ARG A 64 -6.92 8.24 -6.97
N LEU A 65 -5.80 7.61 -6.63
CA LEU A 65 -4.88 8.11 -5.61
C LEU A 65 -4.24 9.44 -6.02
N ARG A 66 -3.87 9.60 -7.30
CA ARG A 66 -3.34 10.88 -7.85
C ARG A 66 -4.37 12.00 -7.81
N SER A 67 -5.65 11.69 -7.93
CA SER A 67 -6.73 12.70 -7.81
C SER A 67 -7.09 13.08 -6.37
N ALA A 68 -6.57 12.35 -5.38
CA ALA A 68 -6.92 12.56 -3.97
C ALA A 68 -6.34 13.89 -3.47
N ARG A 69 -7.18 14.71 -2.82
CA ARG A 69 -6.77 16.02 -2.29
C ARG A 69 -6.58 16.01 -0.77
N ASN A 70 -7.10 14.99 -0.11
CA ASN A 70 -7.08 14.82 1.33
C ASN A 70 -7.08 13.32 1.70
N GLU A 71 -6.94 13.05 2.99
CA GLU A 71 -6.91 11.68 3.52
C GLU A 71 -8.20 10.88 3.24
N ALA A 72 -9.37 11.52 3.28
CA ALA A 72 -10.64 10.84 3.04
C ALA A 72 -10.75 10.33 1.59
N ASP A 73 -10.24 11.09 0.61
CA ASP A 73 -10.20 10.68 -0.79
C ASP A 73 -9.31 9.45 -0.98
N VAL A 74 -8.16 9.42 -0.29
CA VAL A 74 -7.23 8.27 -0.29
C VAL A 74 -7.92 7.03 0.28
N ILE A 75 -8.59 7.16 1.43
CA ILE A 75 -9.33 6.06 2.05
C ILE A 75 -10.44 5.56 1.10
N ALA A 76 -11.18 6.45 0.44
CA ALA A 76 -12.23 6.10 -0.50
C ALA A 76 -11.69 5.37 -1.75
N ALA A 77 -10.53 5.78 -2.27
CA ALA A 77 -9.85 5.10 -3.36
C ALA A 77 -9.47 3.66 -2.99
N LEU A 78 -8.88 3.47 -1.81
CA LEU A 78 -8.49 2.15 -1.29
C LEU A 78 -9.70 1.25 -0.98
N ALA A 79 -10.76 1.81 -0.39
CA ALA A 79 -11.99 1.07 -0.09
C ALA A 79 -12.72 0.61 -1.37
N GLY A 80 -12.73 1.44 -2.42
CA GLY A 80 -13.28 1.08 -3.72
C GLY A 80 -12.55 -0.09 -4.39
N HIS A 81 -11.24 -0.22 -4.17
CA HIS A 81 -10.46 -1.33 -4.70
C HIS A 81 -10.79 -2.68 -4.02
N LYS A 82 -11.08 -2.68 -2.71
CA LYS A 82 -11.50 -3.90 -1.97
C LYS A 82 -12.77 -4.53 -2.54
N ARG A 83 -13.63 -3.75 -3.19
CA ARG A 83 -14.88 -4.24 -3.83
C ARG A 83 -14.65 -4.85 -5.22
N GLY A 84 -13.52 -4.56 -5.87
CA GLY A 84 -13.18 -5.04 -7.21
C GLY A 84 -12.29 -6.29 -7.25
N THR A 85 -11.82 -6.76 -6.09
CA THR A 85 -11.13 -8.05 -6.01
C THR A 85 -12.20 -9.15 -6.00
N PRO A 86 -12.26 -10.07 -6.98
CA PRO A 86 -13.16 -11.21 -6.85
C PRO A 86 -12.76 -11.93 -5.56
N ALA A 87 -13.72 -12.01 -4.65
CA ALA A 87 -13.57 -12.69 -3.39
C ALA A 87 -12.97 -14.07 -3.66
N MET A 88 -11.78 -14.30 -3.11
CA MET A 88 -11.32 -15.64 -2.81
C MET A 88 -12.34 -16.20 -1.81
N ARG A 89 -13.36 -16.87 -2.34
CA ARG A 89 -14.25 -17.76 -1.61
C ARG A 89 -13.38 -18.84 -0.98
N SER A 90 -13.08 -18.73 0.30
CA SER A 90 -12.98 -19.87 1.21
C SER A 90 -12.86 -19.33 2.63
N GLY A 91 -13.53 -20.01 3.55
CA GLY A 91 -13.78 -19.57 4.92
C GLY A 91 -12.51 -19.19 5.68
N VAL A 92 -12.62 -18.21 6.56
CA VAL A 92 -12.93 -18.41 7.98
C VAL A 92 -13.22 -17.00 8.50
N ALA A 93 -14.51 -16.71 8.63
CA ALA A 93 -14.96 -15.62 9.48
C ALA A 93 -14.92 -16.16 10.92
N ARG A 94 -13.81 -15.93 11.61
CA ARG A 94 -13.70 -15.94 13.07
C ARG A 94 -12.30 -15.44 13.43
N ASP A 95 -12.25 -14.62 14.46
CA ASP A 95 -11.06 -14.07 15.12
C ASP A 95 -10.51 -12.78 14.52
N LEU A 96 -11.27 -11.71 14.75
CA LEU A 96 -10.76 -10.33 14.83
C LEU A 96 -11.47 -9.58 15.98
N ILE A 97 -11.55 -10.19 17.16
CA ILE A 97 -11.60 -9.51 18.47
C ILE A 97 -10.89 -10.37 19.53
N SER A 98 -9.56 -10.33 19.55
CA SER A 98 -8.63 -10.33 20.71
C SER A 98 -7.21 -10.57 20.24
#